data_AF-A0A3M1QT81-F1
#
_entry.id   AF-A0A3M1QT81-F1
#
_cell.length_a   1.000
_cell.length_b   1.000
_cell.length_c   1.000
_cell.angle_alpha   90.00
_cell.angle_beta   90.00
_cell.angle_gamma   90.00
#
_symmetry.space_group_name_H-M   'P 1'
#
loop_
_entity.id
_entity.type
_entity.pdbx_description
1 polymer ?
#
loop_
_entity_poly.entity_id
_entity_poly.type
_entity_poly.pdbx_seq_one_letter_code
_entity_poly.pdbx_strand_id
1 'polypeptide(L)'
;MFDYQSHISDEELNARVTNLLHDDAKVRRAAIEWLTDNNVLEAIEDIATFYKTDPDKGVRQAAEKSLAHFRGLEAIYRESVERGEPFIMPTGRVGRRHKSARTLWIVQGILLVTAVVLFALGVVLGGGDDEDNAADGEVVASAITDENLNETIRFTAERLRNGTTALQRELQNVQNGGVVDCQATIDVPPTLSNLPANIDPEIVKVVDNINQLQADLTTAKTPFDNSCRGVVILTADAVGEPLASLANILEQLPLVEQTLTEALATDTPVPTDAPTVEPTATPNANLNFHRGQLLNIVDMVRSPRGAYTMLNQFWSEAQAVGTTDGCREVPPEIPQDYILPQEAVLASLELQAAAIDINTGLSLLRQGWSDFAAACSSGNLIGAASPGLRNTAQALDLFDSGLDRLEAMLNQ
;
A
#
# COMPACT_ATOMS: atom_id res chain seq x y z
N MET A 1 16.92 30.35 -9.69
CA MET A 1 18.28 29.76 -9.64
C MET A 1 18.16 28.59 -8.69
N PHE A 2 18.16 27.37 -9.24
CA PHE A 2 17.89 26.15 -8.48
C PHE A 2 19.06 25.89 -7.54
N ASP A 3 18.84 25.86 -6.22
CA ASP A 3 19.87 25.43 -5.26
C ASP A 3 19.75 23.91 -5.10
N TYR A 4 20.02 23.20 -6.19
CA TYR A 4 20.06 21.74 -6.23
C TYR A 4 21.48 21.31 -5.89
N GLN A 5 21.73 20.94 -4.63
CA GLN A 5 22.99 20.31 -4.23
C GLN A 5 23.02 18.87 -4.77
N SER A 6 23.34 18.72 -6.05
CA SER A 6 23.73 17.43 -6.59
C SER A 6 25.00 16.97 -5.85
N HIS A 7 25.06 15.72 -5.39
CA HIS A 7 26.28 15.14 -4.79
C HIS A 7 27.41 14.91 -5.81
N ILE A 8 27.35 15.56 -6.97
CA ILE A 8 28.32 15.46 -8.06
C ILE A 8 29.43 16.45 -7.77
N SER A 9 30.68 16.00 -7.75
CA SER A 9 31.80 16.94 -7.63
C SER A 9 31.92 17.79 -8.90
N ASP A 10 32.32 19.05 -8.75
CA ASP A 10 32.61 19.94 -9.89
C ASP A 10 33.63 19.30 -10.86
N GLU A 11 34.56 18.51 -10.34
CA GLU A 11 35.54 17.76 -11.13
C GLU A 11 34.86 16.72 -12.03
N GLU A 12 33.93 15.92 -11.50
CA GLU A 12 33.21 14.92 -12.29
C GLU A 12 32.30 15.59 -13.33
N LEU A 13 31.60 16.66 -12.94
CA LEU A 13 30.75 17.42 -13.86
C LEU A 13 31.58 17.97 -15.04
N ASN A 14 32.70 18.66 -14.75
CA ASN A 14 33.56 19.22 -15.78
C ASN A 14 34.17 18.14 -16.69
N ALA A 15 34.54 16.99 -16.14
CA ALA A 15 35.03 15.86 -16.93
C ALA A 15 33.95 15.34 -17.92
N ARG A 16 32.68 15.30 -17.50
CA ARG A 16 31.56 14.83 -18.33
C ARG A 16 31.17 15.84 -19.40
N VAL A 17 31.17 17.13 -19.09
CA VAL A 17 30.98 18.19 -20.08
C VAL A 17 32.11 18.16 -21.12
N THR A 18 33.37 18.00 -20.68
CA THR A 18 34.52 17.88 -21.60
C THR A 18 34.39 16.68 -22.55
N ASN A 19 33.83 15.56 -22.09
CA ASN A 19 33.61 14.38 -22.92
C ASN A 19 32.60 14.59 -24.06
N LEU A 20 31.78 15.65 -24.02
CA LEU A 20 30.95 16.05 -25.17
C LEU A 20 31.80 16.48 -26.36
N LEU A 21 33.01 16.99 -26.15
CA LEU A 21 33.93 17.42 -27.21
C LEU A 21 34.87 16.31 -27.70
N HIS A 22 34.69 15.07 -27.22
CA HIS A 22 35.58 13.96 -27.55
C HIS A 22 35.40 13.47 -29.00
N ASP A 23 36.50 13.09 -29.67
CA ASP A 23 36.47 12.64 -31.08
C ASP A 23 35.63 11.37 -31.30
N ASP A 24 35.68 10.43 -30.35
CA ASP A 24 34.86 9.22 -30.36
C ASP A 24 33.38 9.48 -30.03
N ALA A 25 32.50 9.19 -30.98
CA ALA A 25 31.05 9.30 -30.84
C ALA A 25 30.47 8.47 -29.68
N LYS A 26 31.11 7.36 -29.28
CA LYS A 26 30.67 6.57 -28.13
C LYS A 26 30.86 7.32 -26.82
N VAL A 27 31.95 8.06 -26.69
CA VAL A 27 32.25 8.86 -25.48
C VAL A 27 31.28 10.03 -25.38
N ARG A 28 31.03 10.73 -26.49
CA ARG A 28 30.02 11.81 -26.53
C ARG A 28 28.63 11.31 -26.16
N ARG A 29 28.21 10.18 -26.72
CA ARG A 29 26.91 9.55 -26.39
C ARG A 29 26.81 9.21 -24.90
N ALA A 30 27.85 8.60 -24.32
CA ALA A 30 27.88 8.25 -22.91
C ALA A 30 27.86 9.50 -21.99
N ALA A 31 28.49 10.59 -22.41
CA ALA A 31 28.44 11.87 -21.70
C ALA A 31 27.02 12.45 -21.68
N ILE A 32 26.32 12.45 -22.83
CA ILE A 32 24.92 12.90 -22.92
C ILE A 32 24.01 12.06 -22.01
N GLU A 33 24.12 10.73 -22.07
CA GLU A 33 23.35 9.83 -21.21
C GLU A 33 23.61 10.11 -19.73
N TRP A 34 24.88 10.25 -19.34
CA TRP A 34 25.24 10.55 -17.95
C TRP A 34 24.69 11.91 -17.47
N LEU A 35 24.78 12.97 -18.28
CA LEU A 35 24.25 14.30 -17.93
C LEU A 35 22.73 14.27 -17.75
N THR A 36 22.05 13.41 -18.52
CA THR A 36 20.60 13.22 -18.43
C THR A 36 20.20 12.42 -17.18
N ASP A 37 20.89 11.30 -16.92
CA ASP A 37 20.61 10.43 -15.78
C ASP A 37 20.85 11.14 -14.43
N ASN A 38 21.68 12.19 -14.43
CA ASN A 38 21.97 13.03 -13.26
C ASN A 38 21.22 14.37 -13.27
N ASN A 39 20.28 14.57 -14.20
CA ASN A 39 19.45 15.77 -14.31
C ASN A 39 20.24 17.09 -14.32
N VAL A 40 21.39 17.15 -15.00
CA VAL A 40 22.23 18.35 -15.09
C VAL A 40 21.60 19.36 -16.06
N LEU A 41 20.81 20.28 -15.52
CA LEU A 41 20.03 21.25 -16.30
C LEU A 41 20.93 22.24 -17.07
N GLU A 42 22.12 22.53 -16.56
CA GLU A 42 23.10 23.43 -17.18
C GLU A 42 23.58 22.91 -18.54
N ALA A 43 23.51 21.59 -18.78
CA ALA A 43 23.98 20.97 -20.02
C ALA A 43 22.94 20.97 -21.15
N ILE A 44 21.72 21.48 -20.93
CA ILE A 44 20.63 21.43 -21.92
C ILE A 44 21.03 22.14 -23.23
N GLU A 45 21.68 23.31 -23.16
CA GLU A 45 22.10 24.07 -24.34
C GLU A 45 23.16 23.34 -25.16
N ASP A 46 24.14 22.73 -24.48
CA ASP A 46 25.16 21.91 -25.12
C ASP A 46 24.53 20.70 -25.81
N ILE A 47 23.67 19.95 -25.12
CA ILE A 47 22.97 18.78 -25.67
C ILE A 47 22.12 19.19 -26.89
N ALA A 48 21.44 20.35 -26.84
CA ALA A 48 20.67 20.87 -27.97
C ALA A 48 21.55 21.19 -29.20
N THR A 49 22.79 21.61 -28.98
CA THR A 49 23.78 21.80 -30.05
C THR A 49 24.13 20.45 -30.69
N PHE A 50 24.48 19.43 -29.88
CA PHE A 50 24.79 18.09 -30.38
C PHE A 50 23.63 17.44 -31.15
N TYR A 51 22.38 17.62 -30.72
CA TYR A 51 21.21 17.17 -31.47
C TYR A 51 21.18 17.70 -32.91
N LYS A 52 21.57 18.97 -33.09
CA LYS A 52 21.52 19.65 -34.39
C LYS A 52 22.75 19.37 -35.26
N THR A 53 23.94 19.36 -34.66
CA THR A 53 25.19 19.46 -35.42
C THR A 53 26.09 18.22 -35.36
N ASP A 54 25.82 17.23 -34.50
CA ASP A 54 26.71 16.07 -34.41
C ASP A 54 26.65 15.19 -35.68
N PRO A 55 27.81 14.81 -36.26
CA PRO A 55 27.85 13.97 -37.45
C PRO A 55 27.34 12.54 -37.19
N ASP A 56 27.46 12.01 -35.98
CA ASP A 56 27.01 10.66 -35.62
C ASP A 56 25.50 10.66 -35.31
N LYS A 57 24.76 9.81 -36.05
CA LYS A 57 23.31 9.66 -35.86
C LYS A 57 22.96 9.18 -34.44
N GLY A 58 23.77 8.31 -33.84
CA GLY A 58 23.49 7.78 -32.51
C GLY A 58 23.73 8.80 -31.40
N VAL A 59 24.64 9.77 -31.58
CA VAL A 59 24.79 10.91 -30.66
C VAL A 59 23.57 11.82 -30.75
N ARG A 60 23.11 12.14 -31.97
CA ARG A 60 21.88 12.93 -32.18
C ARG A 60 20.65 12.28 -31.55
N GLN A 61 20.50 10.96 -31.68
CA GLN A 61 19.39 10.21 -31.05
C GLN A 61 19.46 10.23 -29.52
N ALA A 62 20.65 10.13 -28.93
CA ALA A 62 20.81 10.26 -27.48
C ALA A 62 20.43 11.68 -27.04
N ALA A 63 20.91 12.71 -27.74
CA ALA A 63 20.58 14.10 -27.46
C ALA A 63 19.08 14.37 -27.55
N GLU A 64 18.40 13.85 -28.58
CA GLU A 64 16.94 13.96 -28.74
C GLU A 64 16.20 13.38 -27.54
N LYS A 65 16.57 12.17 -27.11
CA LYS A 65 15.96 11.50 -25.95
C LYS A 65 16.19 12.30 -24.67
N SER A 66 17.39 12.83 -24.48
CA SER A 66 17.75 13.67 -23.34
C SER A 66 16.90 14.95 -23.29
N LEU A 67 16.72 15.64 -24.41
CA LEU A 67 15.87 16.83 -24.47
C LEU A 67 14.40 16.52 -24.17
N ALA A 68 13.90 15.36 -24.61
CA ALA A 68 12.56 14.91 -24.27
C ALA A 68 12.40 14.64 -22.76
N HIS A 69 13.43 14.06 -22.11
CA HIS A 69 13.47 13.86 -20.65
C HIS A 69 13.40 15.19 -19.90
N PHE A 70 14.23 16.17 -20.28
CA PHE A 70 14.21 17.49 -19.65
C PHE A 70 12.87 18.24 -19.84
N ARG A 71 12.21 18.10 -20.99
CA ARG A 71 10.84 18.64 -21.18
C ARG A 71 9.82 17.99 -20.26
N GLY A 72 9.94 16.68 -20.02
CA GLY A 72 9.11 15.98 -19.05
C GLY A 72 9.29 16.53 -17.64
N LEU A 73 10.54 16.77 -17.23
CA LEU A 73 10.84 17.38 -15.93
C LEU A 73 10.30 18.81 -15.82
N GLU A 74 10.40 19.61 -16.88
CA GLU A 74 9.84 20.97 -16.90
C GLU A 74 8.31 20.96 -16.74
N ALA A 75 7.62 20.00 -17.36
CA ALA A 75 6.16 19.85 -17.22
C ALA A 75 5.76 19.53 -15.77
N ILE A 76 6.44 18.56 -15.14
CA ILE A 76 6.20 18.20 -13.73
C ILE A 76 6.51 19.40 -12.82
N TYR A 77 7.60 20.12 -13.10
CA TYR A 77 7.95 21.32 -12.35
C TYR A 77 6.86 22.40 -12.45
N ARG A 78 6.40 22.71 -13.66
CA ARG A 78 5.33 23.69 -13.87
C ARG A 78 4.07 23.32 -13.10
N GLU A 79 3.70 22.05 -13.15
CA GLU A 79 2.55 21.52 -12.42
C GLU A 79 2.72 21.67 -10.90
N SER A 80 3.91 21.38 -10.36
CA SER A 80 4.19 21.59 -8.92
C SER A 80 4.11 23.06 -8.51
N VAL A 81 4.58 23.98 -9.35
CA VAL A 81 4.46 25.43 -9.10
C VAL A 81 3.01 25.90 -9.13
N GLU A 82 2.21 25.40 -10.06
CA GLU A 82 0.77 25.69 -10.13
C GLU A 82 0.01 25.17 -8.91
N ARG A 83 0.44 24.03 -8.35
CA ARG A 83 -0.12 23.45 -7.12
C ARG A 83 0.43 24.05 -5.82
N GLY A 84 1.46 24.90 -5.90
CA GLY A 84 2.11 25.46 -4.70
C GLY A 84 2.91 24.42 -3.90
N GLU A 85 3.24 23.28 -4.50
CA GLU A 85 3.96 22.19 -3.88
C GLU A 85 5.48 22.34 -4.05
N PRO A 86 6.30 21.87 -3.08
CA PRO A 86 7.73 21.77 -3.27
C PRO A 86 8.05 20.76 -4.38
N PHE A 87 8.73 21.20 -5.44
CA PHE A 87 9.20 20.30 -6.48
C PHE A 87 10.29 19.35 -5.94
N ILE A 88 9.94 18.07 -5.76
CA ILE A 88 10.90 17.01 -5.45
C ILE A 88 11.35 16.40 -6.78
N MET A 89 12.60 16.64 -7.16
CA MET A 89 13.16 16.03 -8.36
C MET A 89 13.19 14.51 -8.16
N PRO A 90 12.61 13.70 -9.06
CA PRO A 90 12.64 12.24 -8.94
C PRO A 90 14.09 11.77 -9.05
N THR A 91 14.72 11.49 -7.91
CA THR A 91 16.08 10.96 -7.84
C THR A 91 16.01 9.45 -7.85
N GLY A 92 16.30 8.85 -9.01
CA GLY A 92 16.45 7.42 -9.13
C GLY A 92 17.24 7.12 -10.40
N ARG A 93 18.36 6.40 -10.28
CA ARG A 93 18.99 5.81 -11.46
C ARG A 93 17.97 4.87 -12.06
N VAL A 94 17.38 5.26 -13.19
CA VAL A 94 16.54 4.35 -13.98
C VAL A 94 17.41 3.15 -14.29
N GLY A 95 17.13 2.01 -13.64
CA GLY A 95 17.95 0.82 -13.72
C GLY A 95 18.28 0.53 -15.18
N ARG A 96 19.56 0.33 -15.50
CA ARG A 96 20.03 0.05 -16.87
C ARG A 96 19.10 -1.00 -17.49
N ARG A 97 18.31 -0.61 -18.48
CA ARG A 97 17.47 -1.55 -19.23
C ARG A 97 18.37 -2.69 -19.71
N HIS A 98 18.10 -3.91 -19.23
CA HIS A 98 18.92 -5.08 -19.51
C HIS A 98 18.95 -5.32 -21.03
N LYS A 99 20.06 -4.96 -21.68
CA LYS A 99 20.24 -5.10 -23.14
C LYS A 99 20.54 -6.55 -23.51
N SER A 100 19.54 -7.41 -23.46
CA SER A 100 19.62 -8.72 -24.11
C SER A 100 18.22 -9.32 -24.22
N ALA A 101 17.52 -8.97 -25.29
CA ALA A 101 16.31 -9.68 -25.71
C ALA A 101 16.56 -11.20 -25.85
N ARG A 102 17.81 -11.59 -26.13
CA ARG A 102 18.22 -12.99 -26.30
C ARG A 102 18.18 -13.79 -25.00
N THR A 103 18.56 -13.20 -23.86
CA THR A 103 18.44 -13.89 -22.55
C THR A 103 16.99 -14.00 -22.11
N LEU A 104 16.15 -13.02 -22.44
CA LEU A 104 14.73 -13.05 -22.13
C LEU A 104 14.01 -14.19 -22.87
N TRP A 105 14.31 -14.38 -24.16
CA TRP A 105 13.81 -15.53 -24.95
C TRP A 105 14.28 -16.89 -24.42
N ILE A 106 15.52 -16.99 -23.92
CA ILE A 106 16.04 -18.25 -23.34
C ILE A 106 15.33 -18.57 -22.02
N VAL A 107 15.15 -17.58 -21.14
CA VAL A 107 14.44 -17.75 -19.87
C VAL A 107 12.97 -18.15 -20.10
N GLN A 108 12.30 -17.52 -21.07
CA GLN A 108 10.92 -17.85 -21.42
C GLN A 108 10.79 -19.26 -22.01
N GLY A 109 11.78 -19.72 -22.79
CA GLY A 109 11.85 -21.10 -23.28
C GLY A 109 12.01 -22.12 -22.15
N ILE A 110 12.86 -21.84 -21.16
CA ILE A 110 13.05 -22.72 -20.00
C ILE A 110 11.74 -22.83 -19.18
N LEU A 111 11.10 -21.70 -18.88
CA LEU A 111 9.83 -21.68 -18.13
C LEU A 111 8.72 -22.49 -18.81
N LEU A 112 8.59 -22.38 -20.13
CA LEU A 112 7.61 -23.17 -20.89
C LEU A 112 7.87 -24.68 -20.81
N VAL A 113 9.13 -25.10 -20.92
CA VAL A 113 9.50 -26.50 -20.78
C VAL A 113 9.21 -27.01 -19.37
N THR A 114 9.53 -26.24 -18.34
CA THR A 114 9.25 -26.60 -16.94
C THR A 114 7.75 -26.72 -16.68
N ALA A 115 6.94 -25.79 -17.21
CA ALA A 115 5.48 -25.84 -17.08
C ALA A 115 4.88 -27.09 -17.75
N VAL A 116 5.36 -27.47 -18.93
CA VAL A 116 4.92 -28.70 -19.63
C VAL A 116 5.29 -29.96 -18.84
N VAL A 117 6.48 -30.00 -18.25
CA VAL A 117 6.92 -31.14 -17.43
C VAL A 117 6.07 -31.26 -16.17
N LEU A 118 5.77 -30.15 -15.48
CA LEU A 118 4.91 -30.15 -14.30
C LEU A 118 3.47 -30.56 -14.64
N PHE A 119 2.93 -30.09 -15.77
CA PHE A 119 1.61 -30.49 -16.24
C PHE A 119 1.54 -32.00 -16.54
N ALA A 120 2.55 -32.55 -17.22
CA ALA A 120 2.63 -33.98 -17.50
C ALA A 120 2.77 -34.82 -16.22
N LEU A 121 3.54 -34.35 -15.24
CA LEU A 121 3.64 -34.97 -13.91
C LEU A 121 2.31 -34.94 -13.15
N GLY A 122 1.55 -33.84 -13.23
CA GLY A 122 0.21 -33.73 -12.64
C GLY A 122 -0.78 -34.73 -13.25
N VAL A 123 -0.75 -34.93 -14.57
CA VAL A 123 -1.63 -35.89 -15.24
C VAL A 123 -1.26 -37.35 -14.93
N VAL A 124 0.03 -37.66 -14.80
CA VAL A 124 0.49 -39.03 -14.48
C VAL A 124 0.27 -39.38 -13.00
N LEU A 125 0.30 -38.40 -12.10
CA LEU A 125 0.12 -38.61 -10.66
C LEU A 125 -1.33 -38.39 -10.19
N GLY A 126 -2.18 -37.69 -10.95
CA GLY A 126 -3.54 -37.29 -10.57
C GLY A 126 -4.67 -38.23 -11.00
N GLY A 127 -4.38 -39.50 -11.32
CA GLY A 127 -5.38 -40.51 -11.70
C GLY A 127 -5.87 -41.40 -10.56
N GLY A 128 -5.86 -40.89 -9.32
CA GLY A 128 -6.40 -41.58 -8.15
C GLY A 128 -7.81 -41.08 -7.85
N ASP A 129 -8.78 -41.98 -7.85
CA ASP A 129 -10.14 -41.73 -7.37
C ASP A 129 -10.10 -41.45 -5.85
N ASP A 130 -9.92 -40.18 -5.45
CA ASP A 130 -10.05 -39.76 -4.05
C ASP A 130 -11.53 -39.51 -3.73
N GLU A 131 -12.26 -40.61 -3.51
CA GLU A 131 -13.43 -40.62 -2.63
C GLU A 131 -13.01 -40.28 -1.19
N ASP A 132 -13.72 -39.35 -0.58
CA ASP A 132 -13.91 -39.20 0.86
C ASP A 132 -12.66 -39.15 1.76
N ASN A 133 -12.00 -38.00 1.82
CA ASN A 133 -11.32 -37.55 3.05
C ASN A 133 -11.43 -36.02 3.21
N ALA A 134 -12.66 -35.54 3.36
CA ALA A 134 -12.90 -34.31 4.11
C ALA A 134 -12.59 -34.61 5.58
N ALA A 135 -11.31 -34.54 5.94
CA ALA A 135 -10.94 -34.38 7.33
C ALA A 135 -11.42 -32.98 7.75
N ASP A 136 -12.63 -32.93 8.31
CA ASP A 136 -13.09 -31.83 9.16
C ASP A 136 -12.06 -31.67 10.29
N GLY A 137 -11.01 -30.90 10.01
CA GLY A 137 -10.19 -30.30 11.04
C GLY A 137 -11.09 -29.31 11.75
N GLU A 138 -11.76 -29.76 12.80
CA GLU A 138 -12.49 -28.93 13.74
C GLU A 138 -11.50 -27.89 14.28
N VAL A 139 -11.47 -26.71 13.66
CA VAL A 139 -10.76 -25.56 14.16
C VAL A 139 -11.47 -25.21 15.46
N VAL A 140 -10.93 -25.72 16.56
CA VAL A 140 -11.44 -25.40 17.90
C VAL A 140 -11.25 -23.91 18.08
N ALA A 141 -12.33 -23.14 17.85
CA ALA A 141 -12.33 -21.71 18.07
C ALA A 141 -11.91 -21.50 19.52
N SER A 142 -10.75 -20.87 19.72
CA SER A 142 -10.28 -20.54 21.06
C SER A 142 -11.34 -19.67 21.72
N ALA A 143 -11.73 -20.01 22.95
CA ALA A 143 -12.74 -19.25 23.68
C ALA A 143 -12.27 -17.79 23.83
N ILE A 144 -13.15 -16.84 23.52
CA ILE A 144 -12.89 -15.41 23.71
C ILE A 144 -12.92 -15.15 25.22
N THR A 145 -11.85 -14.59 25.76
CA THR A 145 -11.76 -14.22 27.18
C THR A 145 -12.03 -12.73 27.34
N ASP A 146 -12.39 -12.28 28.54
CA ASP A 146 -12.61 -10.84 28.80
C ASP A 146 -11.37 -10.00 28.43
N GLU A 147 -10.17 -10.55 28.63
CA GLU A 147 -8.89 -9.88 28.38
C GLU A 147 -8.62 -9.62 26.89
N ASN A 148 -9.04 -10.54 26.01
CA ASN A 148 -8.79 -10.43 24.56
C ASN A 148 -10.02 -10.03 23.73
N LEU A 149 -11.18 -9.88 24.36
CA LEU A 149 -12.44 -9.59 23.68
C LEU A 149 -12.34 -8.33 22.81
N ASN A 150 -11.81 -7.23 23.36
CA ASN A 150 -11.72 -5.96 22.64
C ASN A 150 -10.76 -6.02 21.45
N GLU A 151 -9.61 -6.66 21.64
CA GLU A 151 -8.64 -6.90 20.57
C GLU A 151 -9.23 -7.79 19.48
N THR A 152 -9.95 -8.84 19.87
CA THR A 152 -10.61 -9.78 18.95
C THR A 152 -11.70 -9.09 18.13
N ILE A 153 -12.52 -8.23 18.75
CA ILE A 153 -13.56 -7.45 18.06
C ILE A 153 -12.92 -6.51 17.04
N ARG A 154 -11.89 -5.75 17.43
CA ARG A 154 -11.18 -4.82 16.54
C ARG A 154 -10.50 -5.54 15.38
N PHE A 155 -9.78 -6.61 15.67
CA PHE A 155 -9.14 -7.45 14.66
C PHE A 155 -10.15 -8.04 13.68
N THR A 156 -11.32 -8.48 14.17
CA THR A 156 -12.41 -8.99 13.32
C THR A 156 -13.00 -7.90 12.43
N ALA A 157 -13.23 -6.69 12.96
CA ALA A 157 -13.70 -5.54 12.18
C ALA A 157 -12.69 -5.14 11.09
N GLU A 158 -11.39 -5.15 11.40
CA GLU A 158 -10.32 -4.88 10.42
C GLU A 158 -10.28 -5.94 9.31
N ARG A 159 -10.34 -7.22 9.67
CA ARG A 159 -10.44 -8.32 8.68
C ARG A 159 -11.67 -8.18 7.80
N LEU A 160 -12.82 -7.81 8.38
CA LEU A 160 -14.06 -7.58 7.66
C LEU A 160 -13.94 -6.41 6.67
N ARG A 161 -13.28 -5.31 7.08
CA ARG A 161 -12.96 -4.17 6.20
C ARG A 161 -12.07 -4.58 5.03
N ASN A 162 -11.00 -5.31 5.32
CA ASN A 162 -10.04 -5.79 4.31
C ASN A 162 -10.69 -6.77 3.33
N GLY A 163 -11.45 -7.75 3.83
CA GLY A 163 -12.20 -8.70 3.01
C GLY A 163 -13.24 -8.03 2.11
N THR A 164 -14.00 -7.08 2.67
CA THR A 164 -15.00 -6.30 1.92
C THR A 164 -14.34 -5.48 0.81
N THR A 165 -13.23 -4.78 1.09
CA THR A 165 -12.51 -3.97 0.10
C THR A 165 -11.89 -4.84 -1.01
N ALA A 166 -11.32 -5.98 -0.64
CA ALA A 166 -10.76 -6.93 -1.61
C ALA A 166 -11.84 -7.48 -2.56
N LEU A 167 -12.97 -7.94 -2.02
CA LEU A 167 -14.08 -8.42 -2.85
C LEU A 167 -14.68 -7.30 -3.70
N GLN A 168 -14.85 -6.10 -3.16
CA GLN A 168 -15.39 -4.95 -3.92
C GLN A 168 -14.53 -4.66 -5.15
N ARG A 169 -13.21 -4.69 -5.01
CA ARG A 169 -12.26 -4.48 -6.12
C ARG A 169 -12.42 -5.52 -7.23
N GLU A 170 -12.54 -6.80 -6.88
CA GLU A 170 -12.73 -7.88 -7.85
C GLU A 170 -14.07 -7.77 -8.58
N LEU A 171 -15.13 -7.43 -7.85
CA LEU A 171 -16.45 -7.26 -8.44
C LEU A 171 -16.53 -6.01 -9.34
N GLN A 172 -15.86 -4.91 -8.98
CA GLN A 172 -15.73 -3.73 -9.84
C GLN A 172 -14.94 -4.04 -11.11
N ASN A 173 -13.88 -4.86 -11.04
CA ASN A 173 -13.15 -5.31 -12.23
C ASN A 173 -14.09 -6.04 -13.20
N VAL A 174 -14.94 -6.95 -12.70
CA VAL A 174 -15.96 -7.64 -13.51
C VAL A 174 -17.01 -6.67 -14.06
N GLN A 175 -17.46 -5.71 -13.25
CA GLN A 175 -18.40 -4.67 -13.69
C GLN A 175 -17.87 -3.88 -14.88
N ASN A 176 -16.55 -3.65 -14.91
CA ASN A 176 -15.84 -2.95 -15.99
C ASN A 176 -15.47 -3.84 -17.18
N GLY A 177 -15.97 -5.08 -17.24
CA GLY A 177 -15.72 -6.03 -18.32
C GLY A 177 -14.45 -6.89 -18.15
N GLY A 178 -13.83 -6.85 -16.98
CA GLY A 178 -12.75 -7.77 -16.60
C GLY A 178 -13.22 -9.19 -16.31
N VAL A 179 -12.27 -10.09 -16.08
CA VAL A 179 -12.52 -11.46 -15.62
C VAL A 179 -12.19 -11.58 -14.13
N VAL A 180 -12.90 -12.46 -13.42
CA VAL A 180 -12.67 -12.73 -12.00
C VAL A 180 -11.25 -13.25 -11.76
N ASP A 181 -10.48 -12.63 -10.87
CA ASP A 181 -9.20 -13.19 -10.40
C ASP A 181 -9.45 -14.16 -9.23
N CYS A 182 -9.54 -15.44 -9.55
CA CYS A 182 -9.72 -16.50 -8.56
C CYS A 182 -8.49 -16.78 -7.68
N GLN A 183 -7.39 -16.05 -7.88
CA GLN A 183 -6.25 -16.04 -6.97
C GLN A 183 -6.31 -14.89 -5.95
N ALA A 184 -7.31 -14.01 -6.05
CA ALA A 184 -7.54 -12.97 -5.06
C ALA A 184 -7.92 -13.59 -3.70
N THR A 185 -7.17 -13.24 -2.66
CA THR A 185 -7.46 -13.68 -1.30
C THR A 185 -8.52 -12.77 -0.71
N ILE A 186 -9.74 -13.29 -0.57
CA ILE A 186 -10.86 -12.60 0.09
C ILE A 186 -11.06 -13.28 1.43
N ASP A 187 -10.57 -12.62 2.47
CA ASP A 187 -10.67 -13.12 3.83
C ASP A 187 -12.05 -12.79 4.41
N VAL A 188 -12.75 -13.81 4.90
CA VAL A 188 -13.99 -13.64 5.66
C VAL A 188 -13.69 -14.09 7.07
N PRO A 189 -13.65 -13.19 8.06
CA PRO A 189 -13.35 -13.60 9.43
C PRO A 189 -14.44 -14.57 9.94
N PRO A 190 -14.12 -15.45 10.91
CA PRO A 190 -15.12 -16.32 11.52
C PRO A 190 -16.12 -15.52 12.38
N THR A 191 -17.28 -16.12 12.66
CA THR A 191 -18.28 -15.53 13.55
C THR A 191 -17.75 -15.42 14.96
N LEU A 192 -17.91 -14.24 15.57
CA LEU A 192 -17.63 -14.04 16.98
C LEU A 192 -18.67 -14.82 17.79
N SER A 193 -18.21 -15.93 18.35
CA SER A 193 -19.02 -16.90 19.09
C SER A 193 -18.40 -17.09 20.48
N ASN A 194 -19.17 -17.64 21.43
CA ASN A 194 -18.70 -17.91 22.79
C ASN A 194 -18.27 -16.66 23.59
N LEU A 195 -19.11 -15.62 23.58
CA LEU A 195 -18.88 -14.44 24.42
C LEU A 195 -18.90 -14.81 25.91
N PRO A 196 -18.09 -14.14 26.75
CA PRO A 196 -18.15 -14.27 28.20
C PRO A 196 -19.56 -14.02 28.75
N ALA A 197 -19.96 -14.76 29.79
CA ALA A 197 -21.32 -14.71 30.31
C ALA A 197 -21.72 -13.34 30.93
N ASN A 198 -20.74 -12.52 31.32
CA ASN A 198 -20.95 -11.24 32.02
C ASN A 198 -20.53 -10.03 31.16
N ILE A 199 -20.57 -10.17 29.84
CA ILE A 199 -20.21 -9.11 28.90
C ILE A 199 -21.23 -7.94 28.95
N ASP A 200 -20.75 -6.72 28.73
CA ASP A 200 -21.60 -5.53 28.64
C ASP A 200 -22.65 -5.68 27.50
N PRO A 201 -23.95 -5.41 27.74
CA PRO A 201 -24.99 -5.47 26.72
C PRO A 201 -24.74 -4.64 25.45
N GLU A 202 -24.04 -3.50 25.53
CA GLU A 202 -23.68 -2.71 24.37
C GLU A 202 -22.58 -3.41 23.55
N ILE A 203 -21.63 -4.09 24.19
CA ILE A 203 -20.64 -4.91 23.48
C ILE A 203 -21.32 -6.11 22.79
N VAL A 204 -22.36 -6.70 23.39
CA VAL A 204 -23.16 -7.74 22.71
C VAL A 204 -23.75 -7.21 21.41
N LYS A 205 -24.34 -6.00 21.42
CA LYS A 205 -24.88 -5.39 20.19
C LYS A 205 -23.79 -5.13 19.14
N VAL A 206 -22.60 -4.70 19.56
CA VAL A 206 -21.44 -4.53 18.65
C VAL A 206 -21.09 -5.86 18.01
N VAL A 207 -21.02 -6.95 18.79
CA VAL A 207 -20.72 -8.28 18.27
C VAL A 207 -21.81 -8.78 17.33
N ASP A 208 -23.08 -8.57 17.66
CA ASP A 208 -24.21 -8.93 16.79
C ASP A 208 -24.14 -8.17 15.46
N ASN A 209 -23.83 -6.87 15.49
CA ASN A 209 -23.63 -6.08 14.28
C ASN A 209 -22.46 -6.61 13.43
N ILE A 210 -21.32 -6.94 14.04
CA ILE A 210 -20.18 -7.53 13.31
C ILE A 210 -20.56 -8.86 12.67
N ASN A 211 -21.23 -9.74 13.41
CA ASN A 211 -21.68 -11.03 12.90
C ASN A 211 -22.68 -10.86 11.74
N GLN A 212 -23.56 -9.86 11.80
CA GLN A 212 -24.44 -9.53 10.68
C GLN A 212 -23.66 -9.04 9.45
N LEU A 213 -22.71 -8.13 9.62
CA LEU A 213 -21.88 -7.62 8.51
C LEU A 213 -21.01 -8.73 7.89
N GLN A 214 -20.54 -9.68 8.70
CA GLN A 214 -19.83 -10.86 8.22
C GLN A 214 -20.74 -11.81 7.43
N ALA A 215 -21.99 -12.01 7.88
CA ALA A 215 -22.98 -12.78 7.14
C ALA A 215 -23.26 -12.12 5.78
N ASP A 216 -23.43 -10.79 5.76
CA ASP A 216 -23.62 -10.01 4.54
C ASP A 216 -22.42 -10.15 3.58
N LEU A 217 -21.18 -10.07 4.09
CA LEU A 217 -19.98 -10.30 3.29
C LEU A 217 -19.95 -11.71 2.70
N THR A 218 -20.30 -12.72 3.50
CA THR A 218 -20.35 -14.13 3.06
C THR A 218 -21.36 -14.30 1.93
N THR A 219 -22.54 -13.68 2.05
CA THR A 219 -23.56 -13.67 1.00
C THR A 219 -23.05 -12.95 -0.25
N ALA A 220 -22.48 -11.75 -0.12
CA ALA A 220 -21.94 -10.97 -1.24
C ALA A 220 -20.79 -11.67 -1.97
N LYS A 221 -20.04 -12.54 -1.28
CA LYS A 221 -18.95 -13.35 -1.85
C LYS A 221 -19.42 -14.55 -2.67
N THR A 222 -20.65 -15.02 -2.46
CA THR A 222 -21.16 -16.25 -3.10
C THR A 222 -21.07 -16.24 -4.64
N PRO A 223 -21.40 -15.16 -5.36
CA PRO A 223 -21.26 -15.11 -6.82
C PRO A 223 -19.80 -15.23 -7.29
N PHE A 224 -18.86 -14.62 -6.57
CA PHE A 224 -17.42 -14.76 -6.82
C PHE A 224 -16.97 -16.22 -6.67
N ASP A 225 -17.35 -16.88 -5.56
CA ASP A 225 -16.98 -18.28 -5.30
C ASP A 225 -17.58 -19.26 -6.31
N ASN A 226 -18.82 -19.01 -6.75
CA ASN A 226 -19.45 -19.81 -7.79
C ASN A 226 -18.75 -19.64 -9.15
N SER A 227 -18.27 -18.44 -9.46
CA SER A 227 -17.47 -18.20 -10.66
C SER A 227 -16.12 -18.89 -10.61
N CYS A 228 -15.45 -18.86 -9.45
CA CYS A 228 -14.16 -19.51 -9.30
C CYS A 228 -14.20 -21.04 -9.32
N ARG A 229 -15.34 -21.62 -8.96
CA ARG A 229 -15.61 -23.05 -9.13
C ARG A 229 -16.10 -23.42 -10.53
N GLY A 230 -16.27 -22.46 -11.44
CA GLY A 230 -16.78 -22.69 -12.79
C GLY A 230 -18.27 -23.04 -12.85
N VAL A 231 -19.04 -22.74 -11.79
CA VAL A 231 -20.48 -23.05 -11.72
C VAL A 231 -21.29 -22.05 -12.54
N VAL A 232 -20.95 -20.76 -12.45
CA VAL A 232 -21.63 -19.66 -13.14
C VAL A 232 -20.60 -18.66 -13.65
N ILE A 233 -20.75 -18.14 -14.87
CA ILE A 233 -19.92 -17.03 -15.33
C ILE A 233 -20.44 -15.74 -14.69
N LEU A 234 -19.62 -15.07 -13.88
CA LEU A 234 -19.99 -13.78 -13.28
C LEU A 234 -20.00 -12.68 -14.36
N THR A 235 -21.15 -12.04 -14.54
CA THR A 235 -21.33 -10.94 -15.52
C THR A 235 -21.43 -9.59 -14.82
N ALA A 236 -21.24 -8.49 -15.58
CA ALA A 236 -21.34 -7.13 -15.05
C ALA A 236 -22.71 -6.80 -14.42
N ASP A 237 -23.79 -7.39 -14.92
CA ASP A 237 -25.13 -7.19 -14.35
C ASP A 237 -25.30 -7.96 -13.02
N ALA A 238 -24.63 -9.09 -12.86
CA ALA A 238 -24.74 -9.95 -11.70
C ALA A 238 -23.98 -9.43 -10.45
N VAL A 239 -23.11 -8.44 -10.61
CA VAL A 239 -22.31 -7.88 -9.51
C VAL A 239 -22.94 -6.67 -8.82
N GLY A 240 -24.03 -6.11 -9.36
CA GLY A 240 -24.66 -4.90 -8.83
C GLY A 240 -25.17 -5.04 -7.39
N GLU A 241 -25.91 -6.10 -7.09
CA GLU A 241 -26.43 -6.37 -5.74
C GLU A 241 -25.32 -6.67 -4.72
N PRO A 242 -24.35 -7.56 -5.01
CA PRO A 242 -23.17 -7.72 -4.15
C PRO A 242 -22.41 -6.42 -3.88
N LEU A 243 -22.18 -5.58 -4.90
CA LEU A 243 -21.47 -4.30 -4.72
C LEU A 243 -22.23 -3.33 -3.80
N ALA A 244 -23.56 -3.30 -3.88
CA ALA A 244 -24.38 -2.50 -2.97
C ALA A 244 -24.30 -3.00 -1.52
N SER A 245 -24.31 -4.33 -1.32
CA SER A 245 -24.13 -4.95 -0.01
C SER A 245 -22.75 -4.61 0.59
N LEU A 246 -21.69 -4.67 -0.20
CA LEU A 246 -20.34 -4.31 0.24
C LEU A 246 -20.20 -2.83 0.62
N ALA A 247 -20.84 -1.94 -0.14
CA ALA A 247 -20.88 -0.52 0.21
C ALA A 247 -21.57 -0.28 1.57
N ASN A 248 -22.69 -0.97 1.83
CA ASN A 248 -23.36 -0.91 3.13
C ASN A 248 -22.46 -1.43 4.28
N ILE A 249 -21.71 -2.52 4.05
CA ILE A 249 -20.77 -3.03 5.07
C ILE A 249 -19.70 -1.97 5.40
N LEU A 250 -19.13 -1.33 4.38
CA LEU A 250 -18.12 -0.27 4.58
C LEU A 250 -18.69 0.96 5.29
N GLU A 251 -19.97 1.29 5.07
CA GLU A 251 -20.65 2.40 5.77
C GLU A 251 -20.94 2.08 7.25
N GLN A 252 -21.29 0.82 7.56
CA GLN A 252 -21.64 0.41 8.92
C GLN A 252 -20.41 0.16 9.82
N LEU A 253 -19.27 -0.24 9.25
CA LEU A 253 -18.05 -0.55 10.02
C LEU A 253 -17.58 0.60 10.93
N PRO A 254 -17.50 1.87 10.47
CA PRO A 254 -17.15 3.00 11.35
C PRO A 254 -18.13 3.19 12.52
N LEU A 255 -19.43 2.92 12.32
CA LEU A 255 -20.45 3.03 13.37
C LEU A 255 -20.25 1.95 14.45
N VAL A 256 -19.91 0.73 14.02
CA VAL A 256 -19.56 -0.38 14.92
C VAL A 256 -18.33 -0.02 15.76
N GLU A 257 -17.29 0.53 15.15
CA GLU A 257 -16.07 0.97 15.83
C GLU A 257 -16.33 2.10 16.83
N GLN A 258 -17.22 3.04 16.47
CA GLN A 258 -17.66 4.10 17.37
C GLN A 258 -18.42 3.53 18.57
N THR A 259 -19.42 2.67 18.34
CA THR A 259 -20.21 2.06 19.42
C THR A 259 -19.32 1.23 20.34
N LEU A 260 -18.34 0.50 19.80
CA LEU A 260 -17.35 -0.21 20.61
C LEU A 260 -16.56 0.75 21.49
N THR A 261 -16.09 1.87 20.94
CA THR A 261 -15.34 2.88 21.70
C THR A 261 -16.18 3.49 22.82
N GLU A 262 -17.45 3.77 22.57
CA GLU A 262 -18.39 4.29 23.57
C GLU A 262 -18.66 3.27 24.67
N ALA A 263 -18.92 2.00 24.31
CA ALA A 263 -19.15 0.92 25.26
C ALA A 263 -17.94 0.71 26.20
N LEU A 264 -16.73 0.91 25.70
CA LEU A 264 -15.49 0.81 26.48
C LEU A 264 -15.21 2.02 27.37
N ALA A 265 -15.80 3.18 27.08
CA ALA A 265 -15.61 4.38 27.90
C ALA A 265 -16.48 4.39 29.18
N THR A 266 -17.52 3.55 29.23
CA THR A 266 -18.54 3.54 30.30
C THR A 266 -18.08 3.03 31.67
N ASP A 267 -16.86 2.49 31.77
CA ASP A 267 -16.27 2.04 33.05
C ASP A 267 -15.67 3.18 33.90
N THR A 268 -15.88 4.45 33.53
CA THR A 268 -15.46 5.56 34.39
C THR A 268 -16.31 5.56 35.66
N PRO A 269 -15.72 5.34 36.86
CA PRO A 269 -16.49 5.28 38.10
C PRO A 269 -17.26 6.58 38.29
N VAL A 270 -18.53 6.45 38.68
CA VAL A 270 -19.40 7.57 39.06
C VAL A 270 -18.61 8.50 39.98
N PRO A 271 -18.42 9.78 39.62
CA PRO A 271 -17.64 10.70 40.43
C PRO A 271 -18.26 10.76 41.81
N THR A 272 -17.48 10.37 42.82
CA THR A 272 -17.74 10.74 44.21
C THR A 272 -17.81 12.26 44.24
N ASP A 273 -18.94 12.83 44.69
CA ASP A 273 -19.24 14.27 44.71
C ASP A 273 -18.00 15.12 45.02
N ALA A 274 -17.34 15.57 43.96
CA ALA A 274 -16.25 16.52 44.04
C ALA A 274 -16.86 17.93 44.12
N PRO A 275 -16.29 18.83 44.94
CA PRO A 275 -16.81 20.18 45.12
C PRO A 275 -16.97 20.88 43.77
N THR A 276 -18.14 21.49 43.55
CA THR A 276 -18.47 22.32 42.38
C THR A 276 -17.36 23.34 42.12
N VAL A 277 -16.47 23.02 41.20
CA VAL A 277 -15.49 23.95 40.64
C VAL A 277 -16.16 24.69 39.48
N GLU A 278 -16.04 26.01 39.54
CA GLU A 278 -16.43 26.98 38.52
C GLU A 278 -15.92 26.55 37.13
N PRO A 279 -16.69 26.72 36.04
CA PRO A 279 -16.34 26.23 34.71
C PRO A 279 -14.97 26.76 34.29
N THR A 280 -13.96 25.89 34.39
CA THR A 280 -12.63 26.14 33.89
C THR A 280 -12.72 26.14 32.38
N ALA A 281 -12.32 27.24 31.74
CA ALA A 281 -12.38 27.41 30.29
C ALA A 281 -11.89 26.15 29.58
N THR A 282 -12.75 25.56 28.75
CA THR A 282 -12.43 24.39 27.93
C THR A 282 -11.13 24.67 27.17
N PRO A 283 -10.05 23.89 27.37
CA PRO A 283 -8.82 24.08 26.64
C PRO A 283 -9.14 24.10 25.15
N ASN A 284 -8.70 25.16 24.46
CA ASN A 284 -8.87 25.25 23.02
C ASN A 284 -8.07 24.09 22.39
N ALA A 285 -8.77 23.12 21.79
CA ALA A 285 -8.14 21.98 21.12
C ALA A 285 -7.22 22.52 20.02
N ASN A 286 -5.90 22.41 20.22
CA ASN A 286 -4.93 22.93 19.27
C ASN A 286 -4.87 22.00 18.05
N LEU A 287 -5.86 22.11 17.16
CA LEU A 287 -6.00 21.26 15.98
C LEU A 287 -4.74 21.27 15.09
N ASN A 288 -4.09 22.44 14.98
CA ASN A 288 -2.84 22.59 14.22
C ASN A 288 -1.69 21.77 14.80
N PHE A 289 -1.62 21.63 16.14
CA PHE A 289 -0.64 20.76 16.78
C PHE A 289 -0.88 19.29 16.40
N HIS A 290 -2.11 18.80 16.52
CA HIS A 290 -2.45 17.41 16.18
C HIS A 290 -2.24 17.10 14.69
N ARG A 291 -2.66 18.01 13.81
CA ARG A 291 -2.37 17.92 12.38
C ARG A 291 -0.87 17.84 12.09
N GLY A 292 -0.05 18.68 12.74
CA GLY A 292 1.41 18.63 12.59
C GLY A 292 2.03 17.31 13.06
N GLN A 293 1.51 16.69 14.13
CA GLN A 293 1.96 15.37 14.59
C GLN A 293 1.64 14.27 13.56
N LEU A 294 0.43 14.28 13.01
CA LEU A 294 0.02 13.31 11.99
C LEU A 294 0.84 13.44 10.69
N LEU A 295 1.09 14.66 10.22
CA LEU A 295 1.97 14.91 9.06
C LEU A 295 3.38 14.36 9.30
N ASN A 296 3.96 14.61 10.48
CA ASN A 296 5.29 14.11 10.83
C ASN A 296 5.36 12.57 10.84
N ILE A 297 4.30 11.89 11.30
CA ILE A 297 4.23 10.42 11.24
C ILE A 297 4.31 9.95 9.78
N VAL A 298 3.51 10.55 8.90
CA VAL A 298 3.48 10.18 7.47
C VAL A 298 4.83 10.46 6.80
N ASP A 299 5.42 11.63 7.04
CA ASP A 299 6.75 12.01 6.53
C ASP A 299 7.83 11.03 7.00
N MET A 300 7.79 10.63 8.27
CA MET A 300 8.76 9.69 8.84
C MET A 300 8.70 8.32 8.13
N VAL A 301 7.50 7.75 7.97
CA VAL A 301 7.33 6.44 7.33
C VAL A 301 7.58 6.47 5.82
N ARG A 302 7.30 7.60 5.14
CA ARG A 302 7.52 7.79 3.71
C ARG A 302 8.90 8.33 3.35
N SER A 303 9.72 8.72 4.33
CA SER A 303 11.08 9.19 4.07
C SER A 303 11.90 8.15 3.27
N PRO A 304 13.01 8.54 2.62
CA PRO A 304 13.82 7.59 1.82
C PRO A 304 14.34 6.36 2.60
N ARG A 305 14.40 6.46 3.93
CA ARG A 305 14.76 5.36 4.86
C ARG A 305 13.61 5.00 5.79
N GLY A 306 12.40 5.46 5.48
CA GLY A 306 11.20 5.21 6.24
C GLY A 306 10.70 3.78 6.03
N ALA A 307 9.91 3.32 6.98
CA ALA A 307 9.41 1.95 7.02
C ALA A 307 8.63 1.56 5.76
N TYR A 308 7.86 2.47 5.16
CA TYR A 308 7.15 2.21 3.92
C TYR A 308 8.11 2.04 2.75
N THR A 309 9.01 3.01 2.55
CA THR A 309 9.91 3.05 1.38
C THR A 309 10.81 1.83 1.33
N MET A 310 11.39 1.44 2.48
CA MET A 310 12.24 0.26 2.60
C MET A 310 11.45 -1.04 2.34
N LEU A 311 10.27 -1.19 2.94
CA LEU A 311 9.45 -2.39 2.76
C LEU A 311 9.03 -2.57 1.30
N ASN A 312 8.58 -1.49 0.66
CA ASN A 312 8.19 -1.50 -0.75
C ASN A 312 9.37 -1.87 -1.67
N GLN A 313 10.56 -1.34 -1.38
CA GLN A 313 11.78 -1.71 -2.10
C GLN A 313 12.08 -3.20 -1.95
N PHE A 314 12.08 -3.73 -0.73
CA PHE A 314 12.43 -5.12 -0.46
C PHE A 314 11.45 -6.10 -1.09
N TRP A 315 10.15 -5.81 -1.03
CA TRP A 315 9.16 -6.62 -1.74
C TRP A 315 9.33 -6.56 -3.26
N SER A 316 9.68 -5.40 -3.81
CA SER A 316 9.96 -5.25 -5.25
C SER A 316 11.19 -6.05 -5.69
N GLU A 317 12.26 -6.04 -4.89
CA GLU A 317 13.47 -6.84 -5.13
C GLU A 317 13.16 -8.35 -5.04
N ALA A 318 12.42 -8.76 -4.01
CA ALA A 318 11.95 -10.13 -3.85
C ALA A 318 11.11 -10.59 -5.05
N GLN A 319 10.22 -9.74 -5.58
CA GLN A 319 9.44 -10.07 -6.77
C GLN A 319 10.32 -10.19 -8.03
N ALA A 320 11.28 -9.27 -8.20
CA ALA A 320 12.07 -9.18 -9.42
C ALA A 320 13.19 -10.23 -9.52
N VAL A 321 13.87 -10.51 -8.41
CA VAL A 321 15.09 -11.34 -8.36
C VAL A 321 14.92 -12.58 -7.49
N GLY A 322 13.87 -12.65 -6.68
CA GLY A 322 13.62 -13.75 -5.75
C GLY A 322 14.44 -13.72 -4.46
N THR A 323 15.28 -12.69 -4.31
CA THR A 323 16.11 -12.45 -3.12
C THR A 323 16.22 -10.96 -2.90
N THR A 324 16.50 -10.55 -1.66
CA THR A 324 16.75 -9.17 -1.27
C THR A 324 17.70 -9.16 -0.08
N ASP A 325 18.56 -8.14 0.01
CA ASP A 325 19.39 -7.93 1.20
C ASP A 325 18.55 -7.52 2.42
N GLY A 326 17.29 -7.11 2.22
CA GLY A 326 16.35 -6.75 3.27
C GLY A 326 16.12 -7.83 4.34
N CYS A 327 16.32 -9.11 4.02
CA CYS A 327 16.22 -10.19 5.03
C CYS A 327 17.29 -10.13 6.13
N ARG A 328 18.35 -9.34 5.95
CA ARG A 328 19.42 -9.14 6.94
C ARG A 328 19.33 -7.79 7.63
N GLU A 329 18.47 -6.90 7.14
CA GLU A 329 18.29 -5.58 7.71
C GLU A 329 17.39 -5.65 8.95
N VAL A 330 17.66 -4.78 9.92
CA VAL A 330 16.78 -4.62 11.08
C VAL A 330 15.56 -3.81 10.63
N PRO A 331 14.33 -4.29 10.89
CA PRO A 331 13.13 -3.51 10.59
C PRO A 331 13.22 -2.11 11.21
N PRO A 332 12.94 -1.04 10.46
CA PRO A 332 12.93 0.31 11.00
C PRO A 332 11.84 0.45 12.05
N GLU A 333 12.03 1.39 12.98
CA GLU A 333 11.00 1.71 13.97
C GLU A 333 9.78 2.33 13.28
N ILE A 334 8.61 1.70 13.46
CA ILE A 334 7.33 2.22 12.98
C ILE A 334 6.70 2.97 14.15
N PRO A 335 6.33 4.26 13.98
CA PRO A 335 5.64 5.03 15.01
C PRO A 335 4.44 4.29 15.57
N GLN A 336 4.16 4.46 16.86
CA GLN A 336 2.92 3.97 17.48
C GLN A 336 1.70 4.74 16.95
N ASP A 337 0.52 4.17 17.15
CA ASP A 337 -0.72 4.81 16.74
C ASP A 337 -0.91 6.14 17.46
N TYR A 338 -1.34 7.15 16.71
CA TYR A 338 -1.59 8.48 17.24
C TYR A 338 -2.96 8.52 17.91
N ILE A 339 -3.00 8.79 19.22
CA ILE A 339 -4.24 8.90 19.99
C ILE A 339 -4.64 10.37 20.02
N LEU A 340 -5.77 10.71 19.39
CA LEU A 340 -6.34 12.04 19.50
C LEU A 340 -6.99 12.23 20.88
N PRO A 341 -6.72 13.37 21.55
CA PRO A 341 -7.52 13.79 22.70
C PRO A 341 -8.99 14.01 22.31
N GLN A 342 -9.90 13.71 23.23
CA GLN A 342 -11.35 13.80 23.00
C GLN A 342 -11.78 15.21 22.56
N GLU A 343 -11.14 16.25 23.09
CA GLU A 343 -11.40 17.63 22.72
C GLU A 343 -11.09 17.93 21.24
N ALA A 344 -10.07 17.27 20.66
CA ALA A 344 -9.72 17.41 19.26
C ALA A 344 -10.69 16.63 18.36
N VAL A 345 -11.12 15.45 18.80
CA VAL A 345 -12.15 14.64 18.12
C VAL A 345 -13.46 15.42 18.01
N LEU A 346 -13.92 16.02 19.12
CA LEU A 346 -15.15 16.81 19.15
C LEU A 346 -15.04 18.11 18.33
N ALA A 347 -13.84 18.64 18.17
CA ALA A 347 -13.60 19.87 17.42
C ALA A 347 -13.44 19.64 15.91
N SER A 348 -13.04 18.45 15.44
CA SER A 348 -12.91 18.14 14.02
C SER A 348 -13.04 16.64 13.71
N LEU A 349 -14.15 16.27 13.07
CA LEU A 349 -14.36 14.91 12.56
C LEU A 349 -13.39 14.54 11.42
N GLU A 350 -13.00 15.50 10.59
CA GLU A 350 -12.00 15.26 9.52
C GLU A 350 -10.62 14.92 10.11
N LEU A 351 -10.22 15.57 11.20
CA LEU A 351 -8.98 15.24 11.90
C LEU A 351 -9.02 13.83 12.51
N GLN A 352 -10.19 13.42 13.04
CA GLN A 352 -10.39 12.06 13.52
C GLN A 352 -10.28 11.04 12.37
N ALA A 353 -10.96 11.29 11.25
CA ALA A 353 -10.89 10.42 10.07
C ALA A 353 -9.46 10.29 9.53
N ALA A 354 -8.73 11.41 9.44
CA ALA A 354 -7.32 11.39 9.02
C ALA A 354 -6.44 10.54 9.95
N ALA A 355 -6.65 10.64 11.27
CA ALA A 355 -5.90 9.83 12.22
C ALA A 355 -6.24 8.34 12.13
N ILE A 356 -7.51 8.00 11.87
CA ILE A 356 -7.93 6.61 11.62
C ILE A 356 -7.23 6.06 10.37
N ASP A 357 -7.25 6.81 9.26
CA ASP A 357 -6.59 6.41 8.00
C ASP A 357 -5.08 6.19 8.23
N ILE A 358 -4.40 7.14 8.88
CA ILE A 358 -2.96 7.06 9.17
C ILE A 358 -2.65 5.88 10.11
N ASN A 359 -3.41 5.69 11.19
CA ASN A 359 -3.20 4.58 12.12
C ASN A 359 -3.46 3.22 11.45
N THR A 360 -4.44 3.15 10.54
CA THR A 360 -4.69 1.94 9.74
C THR A 360 -3.50 1.66 8.80
N GLY A 361 -2.95 2.69 8.16
CA GLY A 361 -1.73 2.59 7.36
C GLY A 361 -0.52 2.11 8.18
N LEU A 362 -0.36 2.60 9.42
CA LEU A 362 0.68 2.14 10.35
C LEU A 362 0.51 0.67 10.72
N SER A 363 -0.72 0.22 11.00
CA SER A 363 -1.04 -1.19 11.27
C SER A 363 -0.62 -2.08 10.09
N LEU A 364 -1.03 -1.72 8.86
CA LEU A 364 -0.67 -2.46 7.65
C LEU A 364 0.84 -2.49 7.41
N LEU A 365 1.57 -1.41 7.73
CA LEU A 365 3.03 -1.41 7.67
C LEU A 365 3.64 -2.41 8.66
N ARG A 366 3.19 -2.41 9.92
CA ARG A 366 3.67 -3.37 10.94
C ARG A 366 3.41 -4.80 10.51
N GLN A 367 2.20 -5.07 10.01
CA GLN A 367 1.83 -6.37 9.46
C GLN A 367 2.73 -6.75 8.27
N GLY A 368 2.93 -5.84 7.31
CA GLY A 368 3.76 -6.08 6.13
C GLY A 368 5.22 -6.38 6.47
N TRP A 369 5.79 -5.74 7.50
CA TRP A 369 7.13 -6.07 8.02
C TRP A 369 7.18 -7.43 8.70
N SER A 370 6.14 -7.80 9.46
CA SER A 370 6.00 -9.14 10.05
C SER A 370 5.93 -10.22 8.98
N ASP A 371 5.09 -10.02 7.95
CA ASP A 371 4.94 -10.91 6.81
C ASP A 371 6.26 -11.05 6.03
N PHE A 372 6.98 -9.95 5.85
CA PHE A 372 8.29 -9.95 5.19
C PHE A 372 9.31 -10.76 5.97
N ALA A 373 9.40 -10.57 7.29
CA ALA A 373 10.29 -11.35 8.16
C ALA A 373 9.93 -12.86 8.16
N ALA A 374 8.63 -13.19 8.15
CA ALA A 374 8.15 -14.56 8.02
C ALA A 374 8.52 -15.17 6.66
N ALA A 375 8.40 -14.41 5.57
CA ALA A 375 8.80 -14.84 4.22
C ALA A 375 10.32 -15.06 4.11
N CYS A 376 11.12 -14.20 4.74
CA CYS A 376 12.58 -14.34 4.84
C CYS A 376 12.99 -15.63 5.57
N SER A 377 12.38 -15.89 6.73
CA SER A 377 12.72 -17.07 7.55
C SER A 377 12.24 -18.39 6.94
N SER A 378 11.12 -18.37 6.20
CA SER A 378 10.58 -19.55 5.51
C SER A 378 11.19 -19.79 4.12
N GLY A 379 11.97 -18.84 3.58
CA GLY A 379 12.50 -18.93 2.21
C GLY A 379 11.43 -18.78 1.12
N ASN A 380 10.27 -18.18 1.43
CA ASN A 380 9.14 -18.03 0.51
C ASN A 380 8.93 -16.58 0.02
N LEU A 381 10.03 -15.82 -0.15
CA LEU A 381 9.97 -14.42 -0.57
C LEU A 381 9.20 -14.20 -1.89
N ILE A 382 9.46 -15.03 -2.90
CA ILE A 382 8.81 -14.90 -4.22
C ILE A 382 7.29 -15.05 -4.11
N GLY A 383 6.83 -16.07 -3.38
CA GLY A 383 5.40 -16.34 -3.20
C GLY A 383 4.70 -15.26 -2.38
N ALA A 384 5.40 -14.68 -1.40
CA ALA A 384 4.87 -13.63 -0.54
C ALA A 384 4.98 -12.21 -1.17
N ALA A 385 5.77 -12.01 -2.22
CA ALA A 385 6.05 -10.68 -2.74
C ALA A 385 4.82 -9.96 -3.31
N SER A 386 3.98 -10.66 -4.08
CA SER A 386 2.75 -10.06 -4.63
C SER A 386 1.75 -9.62 -3.54
N PRO A 387 1.37 -10.46 -2.55
CA PRO A 387 0.54 -9.99 -1.45
C PRO A 387 1.23 -8.91 -0.61
N GLY A 388 2.54 -9.02 -0.36
CA GLY A 388 3.31 -7.99 0.37
C GLY A 388 3.28 -6.62 -0.30
N LEU A 389 3.46 -6.55 -1.63
CA LEU A 389 3.34 -5.30 -2.40
C LEU A 389 1.92 -4.73 -2.35
N ARG A 390 0.88 -5.58 -2.42
CA ARG A 390 -0.52 -5.12 -2.32
C ARG A 390 -0.81 -4.50 -0.95
N ASN A 391 -0.39 -5.14 0.13
CA ASN A 391 -0.57 -4.60 1.49
C ASN A 391 0.20 -3.29 1.68
N THR A 392 1.43 -3.24 1.14
CA THR A 392 2.26 -2.02 1.18
C THR A 392 1.61 -0.88 0.39
N ALA A 393 1.07 -1.15 -0.80
CA ALA A 393 0.33 -0.16 -1.59
C ALA A 393 -0.93 0.34 -0.86
N GLN A 394 -1.71 -0.56 -0.24
CA GLN A 394 -2.88 -0.18 0.55
C GLN A 394 -2.52 0.71 1.75
N ALA A 395 -1.37 0.46 2.40
CA ALA A 395 -0.87 1.34 3.45
C ALA A 395 -0.56 2.75 2.90
N LEU A 396 0.04 2.86 1.70
CA LEU A 396 0.28 4.15 1.05
C LEU A 396 -1.02 4.89 0.74
N ASP A 397 -2.00 4.19 0.16
CA ASP A 397 -3.30 4.79 -0.19
C ASP A 397 -4.00 5.38 1.05
N LEU A 398 -3.88 4.71 2.20
CA LEU A 398 -4.40 5.21 3.48
C LEU A 398 -3.62 6.43 4.00
N PHE A 399 -2.29 6.45 3.86
CA PHE A 399 -1.53 7.64 4.20
C PHE A 399 -1.90 8.83 3.32
N ASP A 400 -2.04 8.61 2.01
CA ASP A 400 -2.42 9.66 1.06
C ASP A 400 -3.85 10.17 1.35
N SER A 401 -4.82 9.29 1.61
CA SER A 401 -6.17 9.67 2.08
C SER A 401 -6.12 10.51 3.37
N GLY A 402 -5.30 10.08 4.34
CA GLY A 402 -5.10 10.83 5.57
C GLY A 402 -4.52 12.23 5.33
N LEU A 403 -3.52 12.36 4.45
CA LEU A 403 -2.92 13.65 4.07
C LEU A 403 -3.94 14.56 3.39
N ASP A 404 -4.70 14.06 2.43
CA ASP A 404 -5.72 14.84 1.71
C ASP A 404 -6.74 15.46 2.68
N ARG A 405 -7.16 14.71 3.71
CA ARG A 405 -8.04 15.21 4.78
C ARG A 405 -7.37 16.30 5.62
N LEU A 406 -6.10 16.12 5.99
CA LEU A 406 -5.34 17.12 6.75
C LEU A 406 -5.10 18.40 5.95
N GLU A 407 -5.01 18.31 4.62
CA GLU A 407 -4.89 19.46 3.72
C GLU A 407 -6.24 20.16 3.52
N ALA A 408 -7.33 19.40 3.37
CA ALA A 408 -8.67 19.97 3.26
C ALA A 408 -9.03 20.85 4.47
N MET A 409 -8.52 20.53 5.65
CA MET A 409 -8.68 21.34 6.87
C MET A 409 -8.02 22.73 6.79
N LEU A 410 -7.02 22.96 5.95
CA LEU A 410 -6.40 24.29 5.78
C LEU A 410 -7.26 25.27 4.99
N ASN A 411 -8.18 24.73 4.18
CA ASN A 411 -9.01 25.50 3.27
C ASN A 411 -10.35 25.94 3.89
N GLN A 412 -10.59 25.58 5.15
CA GLN A 412 -11.76 25.95 5.96
C GLN A 412 -11.38 27.03 6.97
#